data_AF-A0A423P3P5-F1
#
_entry.id   AF-A0A423P3P5-F1
#
_cell.length_a   1.000
_cell.length_b   1.000
_cell.length_c   1.000
_cell.angle_alpha   90.00
_cell.angle_beta   90.00
_cell.angle_gamma   90.00
#
_symmetry.space_group_name_H-M   'P 1'
#
loop_
_entity.id
_entity.type
_entity.pdbx_description
1 polymer ?
#
loop_
_entity_poly.entity_id
_entity_poly.type
_entity_poly.pdbx_seq_one_letter_code
_entity_poly.pdbx_strand_id
1 'polypeptide(L)'
;MNFDHIIFIASTDCFSVKLLGERFADNLDGIKNIARAATLELMNGEADYYYDTDFREERISKTRNDFFQKLSMFSDSISGRFAEFDSIASQRTLSQSANSIQIIKSVSARTYWLNTDDFQIEISDELIEAVIQAQLVEVPLDTETDLAWEEIHERWEYSSSEWDKYIKNIMKEVPDAICAIFNDLYNSPLSLSYLNVWSERLSRKHFMTLIKAIEDEAFLEMEKIDKGYAELVRPIMKQFYE
;
A
#
# COMPACT_ATOMS: atom_id res chain seq x y z
N MET A 1 -0.17 5.67 -13.60
CA MET A 1 -1.12 4.87 -12.82
C MET A 1 -1.99 5.84 -12.04
N ASN A 2 -3.30 5.59 -11.93
CA ASN A 2 -4.21 6.40 -11.11
C ASN A 2 -4.91 5.49 -10.08
N PHE A 3 -5.81 6.05 -9.27
CA PHE A 3 -6.49 5.29 -8.22
C PHE A 3 -7.48 4.25 -8.76
N ASP A 4 -8.07 4.45 -9.95
CA ASP A 4 -8.96 3.47 -10.59
C ASP A 4 -8.25 2.14 -10.81
N HIS A 5 -6.98 2.19 -11.22
CA HIS A 5 -6.16 0.99 -11.40
C HIS A 5 -6.00 0.18 -10.11
N ILE A 6 -5.87 0.85 -8.95
CA ILE A 6 -5.82 0.19 -7.65
C ILE A 6 -7.15 -0.52 -7.36
N ILE A 7 -8.27 0.14 -7.67
CA ILE A 7 -9.62 -0.44 -7.56
C ILE A 7 -9.74 -1.68 -8.45
N PHE A 8 -9.28 -1.62 -9.70
CA PHE A 8 -9.35 -2.75 -10.61
C PHE A 8 -8.57 -3.95 -10.06
N ILE A 9 -7.31 -3.78 -9.64
CA ILE A 9 -6.55 -4.89 -9.06
C ILE A 9 -7.22 -5.44 -7.80
N ALA A 10 -7.69 -4.58 -6.90
CA ALA A 10 -8.38 -5.00 -5.69
C ALA A 10 -9.68 -5.78 -5.97
N SER A 11 -10.32 -5.56 -7.12
CA SER A 11 -11.53 -6.25 -7.54
C SER A 11 -11.29 -7.65 -8.13
N THR A 12 -10.09 -7.90 -8.67
CA THR A 12 -9.75 -9.14 -9.38
C THR A 12 -9.74 -10.36 -8.44
N ASP A 13 -10.14 -11.52 -8.95
CA ASP A 13 -10.00 -12.78 -8.23
C ASP A 13 -8.55 -13.26 -8.23
N CYS A 14 -7.81 -13.07 -9.32
CA CYS A 14 -6.45 -13.59 -9.46
C CYS A 14 -5.40 -12.84 -8.63
N PHE A 15 -5.53 -11.51 -8.42
CA PHE A 15 -4.49 -10.71 -7.76
C PHE A 15 -4.83 -10.23 -6.34
N SER A 16 -6.11 -10.00 -6.01
CA SER A 16 -6.51 -9.37 -4.73
C SER A 16 -5.91 -10.04 -3.49
N VAL A 17 -5.93 -11.37 -3.41
CA VAL A 17 -5.33 -12.14 -2.29
C VAL A 17 -3.85 -11.83 -2.16
N LYS A 18 -3.12 -11.87 -3.29
CA LYS A 18 -1.66 -11.69 -3.31
C LYS A 18 -1.29 -10.24 -3.00
N LEU A 19 -2.05 -9.28 -3.51
CA LEU A 19 -1.84 -7.85 -3.29
C LEU A 19 -2.04 -7.46 -1.80
N LEU A 20 -3.10 -7.97 -1.17
CA LEU A 20 -3.47 -7.60 0.20
C LEU A 20 -2.71 -8.45 1.24
N GLY A 21 -2.46 -9.74 0.96
CA GLY A 21 -1.80 -10.65 1.88
C GLY A 21 -2.74 -11.28 2.91
N GLU A 22 -2.26 -12.32 3.60
CA GLU A 22 -3.08 -13.18 4.49
C GLU A 22 -3.71 -12.42 5.66
N ARG A 23 -3.04 -11.38 6.16
CA ARG A 23 -3.52 -10.52 7.24
C ARG A 23 -4.87 -9.83 6.97
N PHE A 24 -5.27 -9.72 5.70
CA PHE A 24 -6.58 -9.15 5.33
C PHE A 24 -7.56 -10.20 4.79
N ALA A 25 -7.26 -11.50 4.95
CA ALA A 25 -8.09 -12.58 4.42
C ALA A 25 -9.54 -12.49 4.92
N ASP A 26 -9.75 -12.17 6.20
CA ASP A 26 -11.09 -12.05 6.81
C ASP A 26 -11.94 -10.94 6.19
N ASN A 27 -11.31 -9.91 5.60
CA ASN A 27 -11.99 -8.76 4.99
C ASN A 27 -11.96 -8.80 3.45
N LEU A 28 -11.33 -9.80 2.85
CA LEU A 28 -11.05 -9.85 1.42
C LEU A 28 -12.31 -9.75 0.57
N ASP A 29 -13.35 -10.52 0.91
CA ASP A 29 -14.61 -10.49 0.16
C ASP A 29 -15.31 -9.13 0.27
N GLY A 30 -15.23 -8.49 1.45
CA GLY A 30 -15.76 -7.13 1.66
C GLY A 30 -15.03 -6.11 0.79
N ILE A 31 -13.70 -6.15 0.78
CA ILE A 31 -12.85 -5.26 -0.03
C ILE A 31 -13.13 -5.47 -1.52
N LYS A 32 -13.19 -6.72 -1.97
CA LYS A 32 -13.53 -7.05 -3.37
C LYS A 32 -14.90 -6.51 -3.73
N ASN A 33 -15.92 -6.71 -2.90
CA ASN A 33 -17.27 -6.22 -3.18
C ASN A 33 -17.31 -4.69 -3.31
N ILE A 34 -16.58 -3.95 -2.46
CA ILE A 34 -16.45 -2.49 -2.62
C ILE A 34 -15.76 -2.15 -3.94
N ALA A 35 -14.64 -2.81 -4.25
CA ALA A 35 -13.87 -2.55 -5.46
C ALA A 35 -14.67 -2.87 -6.74
N ARG A 36 -15.46 -3.94 -6.72
CA ARG A 36 -16.37 -4.32 -7.81
C ARG A 36 -17.49 -3.30 -7.99
N ALA A 37 -18.12 -2.87 -6.90
CA ALA A 37 -19.14 -1.83 -6.95
C ALA A 37 -18.57 -0.52 -7.51
N ALA A 38 -17.39 -0.10 -7.04
CA ALA A 38 -16.70 1.08 -7.54
C ALA A 38 -16.30 0.94 -9.01
N THR A 39 -15.86 -0.26 -9.44
CA THR A 39 -15.57 -0.56 -10.86
C THR A 39 -16.82 -0.39 -11.72
N LEU A 40 -17.96 -0.93 -11.30
CA LEU A 40 -19.22 -0.79 -12.04
C LEU A 40 -19.73 0.65 -12.08
N GLU A 41 -19.62 1.39 -10.98
CA GLU A 41 -19.96 2.82 -10.90
C GLU A 41 -19.06 3.65 -11.84
N LEU A 42 -17.77 3.33 -11.87
CA LEU A 42 -16.79 3.99 -12.73
C LEU A 42 -17.04 3.74 -14.21
N MET A 43 -17.28 2.48 -14.59
CA MET A 43 -17.53 2.12 -15.98
C MET A 43 -18.91 2.60 -16.44
N ASN A 44 -19.91 2.71 -15.56
CA ASN A 44 -21.25 3.21 -15.90
C ASN A 44 -21.87 2.57 -17.18
N GLY A 45 -21.57 1.30 -17.43
CA GLY A 45 -22.03 0.56 -18.62
C GLY A 45 -21.19 0.75 -19.89
N GLU A 46 -20.09 1.50 -19.83
CA GLU A 46 -19.11 1.66 -20.89
C GLU A 46 -18.38 0.34 -21.21
N ALA A 47 -17.86 0.25 -22.43
CA ALA A 47 -17.30 -0.98 -22.96
C ALA A 47 -15.78 -1.05 -22.79
N ASP A 48 -15.09 0.09 -22.77
CA ASP A 48 -13.64 0.17 -22.62
C ASP A 48 -13.19 1.34 -21.74
N TYR A 49 -12.40 1.04 -20.71
CA TYR A 49 -11.91 2.01 -19.74
C TYR A 49 -11.05 3.12 -20.36
N TYR A 50 -10.23 2.80 -21.36
CA TYR A 50 -9.26 3.75 -21.91
C TYR A 50 -9.87 4.73 -22.90
N TYR A 51 -10.99 4.37 -23.54
CA TYR A 51 -11.65 5.21 -24.52
C TYR A 51 -12.92 5.89 -24.00
N ASP A 52 -13.67 5.22 -23.14
CA ASP A 52 -15.01 5.67 -22.79
C ASP A 52 -15.01 6.49 -21.49
N THR A 53 -14.05 6.25 -20.58
CA THR A 53 -14.09 6.80 -19.23
C THR A 53 -13.51 8.21 -19.10
N ASP A 54 -14.10 9.02 -18.20
CA ASP A 54 -13.70 10.40 -17.94
C ASP A 54 -12.42 10.53 -17.08
N PHE A 55 -11.27 10.87 -17.63
CA PHE A 55 -10.01 10.96 -16.87
C PHE A 55 -9.77 12.28 -16.10
N ARG A 56 -10.79 13.13 -15.92
CA ARG A 56 -10.64 14.37 -15.12
C ARG A 56 -10.24 14.10 -13.67
N GLU A 57 -9.36 14.95 -13.14
CA GLU A 57 -8.85 14.84 -11.76
C GLU A 57 -9.98 14.90 -10.73
N GLU A 58 -11.03 15.71 -10.96
CA GLU A 58 -12.15 15.79 -10.02
C GLU A 58 -12.91 14.45 -9.92
N ARG A 59 -13.06 13.73 -11.05
CA ARG A 59 -13.71 12.42 -11.09
C ARG A 59 -12.87 11.39 -10.36
N ILE A 60 -11.57 11.32 -10.68
CA ILE A 60 -10.64 10.37 -10.04
C ILE A 60 -10.56 10.63 -8.53
N SER A 61 -10.47 11.90 -8.12
CA SER A 61 -10.43 12.30 -6.71
C SER A 61 -11.72 11.92 -5.98
N LYS A 62 -12.88 12.09 -6.63
CA LYS A 62 -14.16 11.65 -6.08
C LYS A 62 -14.20 10.14 -5.88
N THR A 63 -13.85 9.36 -6.92
CA THR A 63 -13.81 7.89 -6.83
C THR A 63 -12.89 7.43 -5.71
N ARG A 64 -11.70 8.04 -5.60
CA ARG A 64 -10.75 7.79 -4.51
C ARG A 64 -11.36 8.04 -3.14
N ASN A 65 -11.94 9.22 -2.93
CA ASN A 65 -12.51 9.60 -1.63
C ASN A 65 -13.71 8.73 -1.24
N ASP A 66 -14.61 8.45 -2.19
CA ASP A 66 -15.77 7.57 -1.97
C ASP A 66 -15.32 6.14 -1.63
N PHE A 67 -14.25 5.66 -2.25
CA PHE A 67 -13.67 4.35 -1.96
C PHE A 67 -13.05 4.29 -0.56
N PHE A 68 -12.25 5.30 -0.17
CA PHE A 68 -11.70 5.37 1.19
C PHE A 68 -12.80 5.47 2.27
N GLN A 69 -13.89 6.20 2.01
CA GLN A 69 -15.03 6.27 2.92
C GLN A 69 -15.71 4.89 3.11
N LYS A 70 -15.80 4.09 2.04
CA LYS A 70 -16.34 2.72 2.13
C LYS A 70 -15.37 1.80 2.89
N LEU A 71 -14.05 1.94 2.68
CA LEU A 71 -13.03 1.14 3.39
C LEU A 71 -12.93 1.46 4.88
N SER A 72 -13.09 2.73 5.27
CA SER A 72 -13.00 3.14 6.69
C SER A 72 -14.10 2.51 7.56
N MET A 73 -15.15 1.95 6.96
CA MET A 73 -16.17 1.17 7.68
C MET A 73 -15.67 -0.21 8.12
N PHE A 74 -14.58 -0.72 7.54
CA PHE A 74 -13.98 -2.00 7.91
C PHE A 74 -12.91 -1.83 8.99
N SER A 75 -11.81 -1.14 8.66
CA SER A 75 -10.76 -0.80 9.62
C SER A 75 -9.82 0.29 9.10
N ASP A 76 -9.16 0.98 10.03
CA ASP A 76 -8.08 1.92 9.72
C ASP A 76 -6.91 1.20 9.03
N SER A 77 -6.62 -0.05 9.43
CA SER A 77 -5.57 -0.88 8.85
C SER A 77 -5.75 -1.16 7.36
N ILE A 78 -6.98 -1.44 6.92
CA ILE A 78 -7.27 -1.63 5.49
C ILE A 78 -7.10 -0.31 4.75
N SER A 79 -7.61 0.78 5.32
CA SER A 79 -7.43 2.13 4.74
C SER A 79 -5.95 2.50 4.61
N GLY A 80 -5.12 2.14 5.60
CA GLY A 80 -3.67 2.29 5.57
C GLY A 80 -2.99 1.55 4.42
N ARG A 81 -3.40 0.31 4.15
CA ARG A 81 -2.87 -0.48 3.02
C ARG A 81 -3.18 0.18 1.67
N PHE A 82 -4.39 0.70 1.50
CA PHE A 82 -4.75 1.41 0.27
C PHE A 82 -4.11 2.80 0.16
N ALA A 83 -3.85 3.47 1.28
CA ALA A 83 -3.04 4.70 1.29
C ALA A 83 -1.58 4.43 0.88
N GLU A 84 -1.04 3.26 1.23
CA GLU A 84 0.26 2.81 0.74
C GLU A 84 0.24 2.67 -0.80
N PHE A 85 -0.75 1.94 -1.34
CA PHE A 85 -0.89 1.78 -2.79
C PHE A 85 -1.10 3.09 -3.55
N ASP A 86 -1.91 3.99 -3.00
CA ASP A 86 -2.17 5.31 -3.56
C ASP A 86 -0.88 6.15 -3.65
N SER A 87 -0.07 6.10 -2.58
CA SER A 87 1.22 6.78 -2.54
C SER A 87 2.23 6.15 -3.50
N ILE A 88 2.18 4.83 -3.73
CA ILE A 88 2.98 4.15 -4.76
C ILE A 88 2.54 4.60 -6.16
N ALA A 89 1.24 4.65 -6.43
CA ALA A 89 0.69 5.09 -7.71
C ALA A 89 1.00 6.55 -8.04
N SER A 90 1.02 7.41 -7.02
CA SER A 90 1.21 8.86 -7.14
C SER A 90 2.67 9.30 -7.29
N GLN A 91 3.64 8.37 -7.26
CA GLN A 91 5.08 8.65 -7.38
C GLN A 91 5.49 9.40 -8.67
N ARG A 92 4.63 9.47 -9.69
CA ARG A 92 4.94 10.19 -10.94
C ARG A 92 4.66 11.69 -10.88
N THR A 93 4.03 12.20 -9.81
CA THR A 93 3.50 13.58 -9.80
C THR A 93 4.01 14.45 -8.63
N LEU A 94 4.57 13.85 -7.57
CA LEU A 94 5.00 14.59 -6.38
C LEU A 94 6.51 14.88 -6.42
N SER A 95 6.91 16.07 -5.99
CA SER A 95 8.29 16.32 -5.58
C SER A 95 8.66 15.27 -4.53
N GLN A 96 9.82 14.62 -4.69
CA GLN A 96 10.31 13.55 -3.80
C GLN A 96 10.27 13.89 -2.29
N SER A 97 10.10 15.16 -1.92
CA SER A 97 9.98 15.61 -0.53
C SER A 97 8.64 15.32 0.15
N ALA A 98 7.53 15.12 -0.58
CA ALA A 98 6.17 15.01 0.01
C ALA A 98 5.55 13.62 -0.19
N ASN A 99 6.25 12.56 0.26
CA ASN A 99 5.75 11.19 0.20
C ASN A 99 5.90 10.49 1.56
N SER A 100 4.78 10.19 2.22
CA SER A 100 4.75 9.64 3.58
C SER A 100 5.44 8.28 3.68
N ILE A 101 5.34 7.44 2.65
CA ILE A 101 6.04 6.14 2.61
C ILE A 101 7.55 6.32 2.58
N GLN A 102 8.05 7.25 1.76
CA GLN A 102 9.50 7.50 1.65
C GLN A 102 10.06 7.97 2.99
N ILE A 103 9.33 8.83 3.71
CA ILE A 103 9.72 9.26 5.06
C ILE A 103 9.71 8.08 6.02
N ILE A 104 8.63 7.28 6.05
CA ILE A 104 8.56 6.08 6.91
C ILE A 104 9.75 5.14 6.65
N LYS A 105 10.08 4.89 5.39
CA LYS A 105 11.20 4.02 5.01
C LYS A 105 12.56 4.60 5.40
N SER A 106 12.75 5.91 5.20
CA SER A 106 13.95 6.63 5.63
C SER A 106 14.14 6.61 7.15
N VAL A 107 13.07 6.90 7.90
CA VAL A 107 13.07 6.83 9.37
C VAL A 107 13.34 5.41 9.84
N SER A 108 12.70 4.39 9.23
CA SER A 108 12.95 2.99 9.56
C SER A 108 14.42 2.60 9.42
N ALA A 109 15.06 3.01 8.33
CA ALA A 109 16.49 2.76 8.11
C ALA A 109 17.37 3.49 9.12
N ARG A 110 17.08 4.77 9.40
CA ARG A 110 17.83 5.55 10.41
C ARG A 110 17.68 4.96 11.81
N THR A 111 16.46 4.58 12.20
CA THR A 111 16.19 3.88 13.48
C THR A 111 16.97 2.57 13.57
N TYR A 112 16.92 1.74 12.53
CA TYR A 112 17.61 0.45 12.51
C TYR A 112 19.13 0.58 12.67
N TRP A 113 19.74 1.64 12.13
CA TRP A 113 21.17 1.90 12.26
C TRP A 113 21.54 2.77 13.47
N LEU A 114 20.57 3.17 14.29
CA LEU A 114 20.74 4.15 15.37
C LEU A 114 21.36 5.48 14.90
N ASN A 115 21.09 5.86 13.65
CA ASN A 115 21.49 7.15 13.08
C ASN A 115 20.43 8.21 13.41
N THR A 116 20.29 8.54 14.70
CA THR A 116 19.16 9.30 15.24
C THR A 116 19.51 10.73 15.69
N ASP A 117 20.65 11.29 15.26
CA ASP A 117 21.13 12.61 15.71
C ASP A 117 20.12 13.74 15.45
N ASP A 118 19.34 13.63 14.37
CA ASP A 118 18.33 14.63 13.97
C ASP A 118 16.90 14.26 14.41
N PHE A 119 16.72 13.16 15.16
CA PHE A 119 15.41 12.73 15.61
C PHE A 119 14.84 13.70 16.65
N GLN A 120 13.53 13.88 16.60
CA GLN A 120 12.78 14.72 17.52
C GLN A 120 12.22 13.92 18.69
N ILE A 121 12.02 12.61 18.49
CA ILE A 121 11.64 11.70 19.57
C ILE A 121 12.81 11.45 20.54
N GLU A 122 12.48 11.12 21.78
CA GLU A 122 13.46 10.67 22.75
C GLU A 122 13.95 9.25 22.42
N ILE A 123 15.27 9.03 22.45
CA ILE A 123 15.88 7.72 22.25
C ILE A 123 16.04 7.03 23.61
N SER A 124 15.10 6.16 23.96
CA SER A 124 15.12 5.43 25.24
C SER A 124 15.97 4.16 25.19
N ASP A 125 16.35 3.65 26.36
CA ASP A 125 17.07 2.37 26.49
C ASP A 125 16.26 1.21 25.88
N GLU A 126 14.93 1.23 25.99
CA GLU A 126 14.07 0.22 25.39
C GLU A 126 14.08 0.27 23.85
N LEU A 127 14.20 1.47 23.26
CA LEU A 127 14.32 1.62 21.81
C LEU A 127 15.66 1.04 21.33
N ILE A 128 16.75 1.35 22.03
CA ILE A 128 18.08 0.80 21.74
C ILE A 128 18.05 -0.73 21.86
N GLU A 129 17.47 -1.28 22.93
CA GLU A 129 17.29 -2.72 23.10
C GLU A 129 16.51 -3.33 21.93
N ALA A 130 15.39 -2.72 21.53
CA ALA A 130 14.58 -3.22 20.43
C ALA A 130 15.32 -3.21 19.08
N VAL A 131 16.13 -2.17 18.80
CA VAL A 131 16.98 -2.10 17.60
C VAL A 131 18.06 -3.19 17.61
N ILE A 132 18.74 -3.40 18.74
CA ILE A 132 19.72 -4.48 18.89
C ILE A 132 19.06 -5.83 18.59
N GLN A 133 17.86 -6.07 19.10
CA GLN A 133 17.14 -7.32 18.84
C GLN A 133 16.80 -7.49 17.35
N ALA A 134 16.37 -6.42 16.67
CA ALA A 134 16.15 -6.44 15.21
C ALA A 134 17.41 -6.78 14.42
N GLN A 135 18.55 -6.19 14.79
CA GLN A 135 19.83 -6.50 14.17
C GLN A 135 20.28 -7.95 14.43
N LEU A 136 20.08 -8.46 15.66
CA LEU A 136 20.45 -9.83 16.03
C LEU A 136 19.63 -10.90 15.28
N VAL A 137 18.36 -10.63 14.98
CA VAL A 137 17.51 -11.54 14.19
C VAL A 137 17.58 -11.27 12.69
N GLU A 138 18.49 -10.39 12.27
CA GLU A 138 18.76 -10.04 10.87
C GLU A 138 17.46 -9.73 10.10
N VAL A 139 16.56 -8.94 10.71
CA VAL A 139 15.37 -8.50 9.96
C VAL A 139 15.80 -7.50 8.89
N PRO A 140 15.33 -7.67 7.64
CA PRO A 140 15.77 -6.84 6.53
C PRO A 140 15.11 -5.45 6.56
N LEU A 141 15.74 -4.45 5.94
CA LEU A 141 15.20 -3.09 5.75
C LEU A 141 14.43 -2.93 4.43
N ASP A 142 14.53 -3.95 3.60
CA ASP A 142 13.93 -4.09 2.29
C ASP A 142 13.54 -5.55 2.09
N THR A 143 12.33 -5.75 1.60
CA THR A 143 11.91 -7.06 1.11
C THR A 143 11.82 -6.94 -0.40
N GLU A 144 12.72 -7.61 -1.11
CA GLU A 144 12.51 -7.93 -2.52
C GLU A 144 11.31 -8.88 -2.58
N THR A 145 10.12 -8.31 -2.76
CA THR A 145 8.98 -9.04 -3.29
C THR A 145 9.17 -9.05 -4.78
N ASP A 146 9.69 -10.14 -5.34
CA ASP A 146 9.89 -10.28 -6.77
C ASP A 146 9.02 -11.43 -7.29
N LEU A 147 7.73 -11.14 -7.51
CA LEU A 147 6.98 -12.01 -8.40
C LEU A 147 7.51 -11.78 -9.81
N ALA A 148 8.01 -12.83 -10.46
CA ALA A 148 8.48 -12.73 -11.84
C ALA A 148 7.33 -12.27 -12.76
N TRP A 149 7.66 -11.48 -13.78
CA TRP A 149 6.67 -10.98 -14.74
C TRP A 149 5.89 -12.13 -15.39
N GLU A 150 6.56 -13.23 -15.71
CA GLU A 150 5.97 -14.43 -16.27
C GLU A 150 4.90 -15.01 -15.33
N GLU A 151 5.17 -15.08 -14.02
CA GLU A 151 4.19 -15.56 -13.03
C GLU A 151 2.97 -14.62 -12.94
N ILE A 152 3.19 -13.30 -13.00
CA ILE A 152 2.11 -12.30 -13.01
C ILE A 152 1.24 -12.49 -14.26
N HIS A 153 1.87 -12.56 -15.43
CA HIS A 153 1.19 -12.66 -16.71
C HIS A 153 0.43 -13.98 -16.85
N GLU A 154 1.03 -15.12 -16.48
CA GLU A 154 0.34 -16.42 -16.49
C GLU A 154 -0.88 -16.43 -15.57
N ARG A 155 -0.76 -15.86 -14.37
CA ARG A 155 -1.88 -15.75 -13.42
C ARG A 155 -3.03 -14.91 -13.96
N TRP A 156 -2.73 -13.84 -14.70
CA TRP A 156 -3.75 -13.04 -15.39
C TRP A 156 -4.35 -13.80 -16.56
N GLU A 157 -3.52 -14.32 -17.45
CA GLU A 157 -3.95 -14.97 -18.69
C GLU A 157 -4.82 -16.19 -18.42
N TYR A 158 -4.42 -17.03 -17.47
CA TYR A 158 -5.15 -18.25 -17.11
C TYR A 158 -6.28 -18.03 -16.11
N SER A 159 -6.51 -16.79 -15.63
CA SER A 159 -7.69 -16.54 -14.80
C SER A 159 -8.97 -16.80 -15.59
N SER A 160 -9.77 -17.73 -15.07
CA SER A 160 -11.04 -18.16 -15.66
C SER A 160 -12.25 -17.61 -14.92
N SER A 161 -12.07 -16.73 -13.92
CA SER A 161 -13.18 -16.17 -13.17
C SER A 161 -14.02 -15.25 -14.07
N GLU A 162 -15.34 -15.26 -13.87
CA GLU A 162 -16.23 -14.39 -14.64
C GLU A 162 -15.93 -12.90 -14.41
N TRP A 163 -15.49 -12.55 -13.20
CA TRP A 163 -15.11 -11.19 -12.89
C TRP A 163 -13.79 -10.78 -13.58
N ASP A 164 -12.78 -11.65 -13.58
CA ASP A 164 -11.51 -11.34 -14.24
C ASP A 164 -11.68 -11.26 -15.77
N LYS A 165 -12.57 -12.09 -16.35
CA LYS A 165 -12.99 -11.95 -17.74
C LYS A 165 -13.67 -10.60 -18.02
N TYR A 166 -14.51 -10.13 -17.09
CA TYR A 166 -15.11 -8.80 -17.19
C TYR A 166 -14.04 -7.70 -17.17
N ILE A 167 -13.07 -7.75 -16.25
CA ILE A 167 -11.96 -6.79 -16.20
C ILE A 167 -11.11 -6.85 -17.49
N LYS A 168 -10.80 -8.05 -18.01
CA LYS A 168 -10.12 -8.22 -19.31
C LYS A 168 -10.87 -7.52 -20.43
N ASN A 169 -12.20 -7.64 -20.45
CA ASN A 169 -13.03 -7.06 -21.49
C ASN A 169 -13.03 -5.52 -21.45
N ILE A 170 -13.13 -4.91 -20.27
CA ILE A 170 -13.12 -3.44 -20.14
C ILE A 170 -11.71 -2.84 -20.30
N MET A 171 -10.65 -3.66 -20.23
CA MET A 171 -9.24 -3.24 -20.41
C MET A 171 -8.66 -3.72 -21.75
N LYS A 172 -9.48 -4.21 -22.69
CA LYS A 172 -9.06 -4.95 -23.89
C LYS A 172 -8.09 -4.18 -24.79
N GLU A 173 -8.12 -2.84 -24.75
CA GLU A 173 -7.26 -1.99 -25.56
C GLU A 173 -5.83 -1.89 -25.00
N VAL A 174 -5.64 -2.19 -23.71
CA VAL A 174 -4.33 -2.35 -23.07
C VAL A 174 -4.31 -3.64 -22.23
N PRO A 175 -4.22 -4.83 -22.87
CA PRO A 175 -4.43 -6.13 -22.21
C PRO A 175 -3.51 -6.41 -21.02
N ASP A 176 -2.27 -5.91 -21.07
CA ASP A 176 -1.25 -6.11 -20.04
C ASP A 176 -1.26 -5.03 -18.95
N ALA A 177 -2.17 -4.06 -19.01
CA ALA A 177 -2.20 -2.96 -18.03
C ALA A 177 -2.35 -3.47 -16.61
N ILE A 178 -3.27 -4.41 -16.37
CA ILE A 178 -3.51 -5.01 -15.05
C ILE A 178 -2.25 -5.71 -14.53
N CYS A 179 -1.52 -6.44 -15.37
CA CYS A 179 -0.25 -7.07 -14.99
C CYS A 179 0.80 -6.02 -14.60
N ALA A 180 0.94 -4.97 -15.40
CA ALA A 180 1.89 -3.88 -15.14
C ALA A 180 1.56 -3.14 -13.84
N ILE A 181 0.28 -2.83 -13.62
CA ILE A 181 -0.22 -2.18 -12.40
C ILE A 181 0.05 -3.07 -11.18
N PHE A 182 -0.26 -4.37 -11.26
CA PHE A 182 0.01 -5.31 -10.17
C PHE A 182 1.51 -5.38 -9.87
N ASN A 183 2.36 -5.48 -10.90
CA ASN A 183 3.82 -5.48 -10.76
C ASN A 183 4.31 -4.20 -10.04
N ASP A 184 3.86 -3.03 -10.50
CA ASP A 184 4.27 -1.73 -9.92
C ASP A 184 3.87 -1.59 -8.45
N LEU A 185 2.75 -2.18 -8.04
CA LEU A 185 2.27 -2.16 -6.66
C LEU A 185 2.95 -3.24 -5.79
N TYR A 186 3.04 -4.47 -6.29
CA TYR A 186 3.51 -5.62 -5.53
C TYR A 186 5.03 -5.67 -5.40
N ASN A 187 5.75 -5.37 -6.48
CA ASN A 187 7.22 -5.36 -6.52
C ASN A 187 7.78 -3.93 -6.26
N SER A 188 6.99 -3.05 -5.63
CA SER A 188 7.40 -1.65 -5.45
C SER A 188 8.57 -1.53 -4.48
N PRO A 189 9.66 -0.82 -4.83
CA PRO A 189 10.75 -0.53 -3.91
C PRO A 189 10.32 0.42 -2.78
N LEU A 190 9.13 1.05 -2.88
CA LEU A 190 8.57 1.81 -1.78
C LEU A 190 7.74 0.97 -0.81
N SER A 191 7.48 -0.31 -1.08
CA SER A 191 6.66 -1.10 -0.17
C SER A 191 7.26 -1.15 1.24
N LEU A 192 6.36 -1.07 2.22
CA LEU A 192 6.68 -1.20 3.65
C LEU A 192 6.54 -2.65 4.14
N SER A 193 6.50 -3.62 3.22
CA SER A 193 6.28 -5.04 3.51
C SER A 193 7.32 -5.66 4.46
N TYR A 194 8.53 -5.11 4.54
CA TYR A 194 9.54 -5.50 5.53
C TYR A 194 9.06 -5.34 6.98
N LEU A 195 8.14 -4.41 7.26
CA LEU A 195 7.55 -4.26 8.60
C LEU A 195 6.68 -5.45 9.01
N ASN A 196 6.12 -6.20 8.05
CA ASN A 196 5.45 -7.47 8.36
C ASN A 196 6.49 -8.53 8.80
N VAL A 197 7.66 -8.58 8.14
CA VAL A 197 8.74 -9.49 8.55
C VAL A 197 9.25 -9.15 9.96
N TRP A 198 9.31 -7.85 10.28
CA TRP A 198 9.66 -7.39 11.63
C TRP A 198 8.64 -7.85 12.66
N SER A 199 7.34 -7.74 12.36
CA SER A 199 6.27 -8.13 13.28
C SER A 199 6.26 -9.65 13.56
N GLU A 200 6.62 -10.46 12.57
CA GLU A 200 6.69 -11.93 12.68
C GLU A 200 7.93 -12.41 13.44
N ARG A 201 9.07 -11.75 13.29
CA ARG A 201 10.35 -12.19 13.86
C ARG A 201 10.68 -11.60 15.22
N LEU A 202 10.15 -10.41 15.53
CA LEU A 202 10.40 -9.74 16.79
C LEU A 202 9.37 -10.11 17.84
N SER A 203 9.77 -10.03 19.11
CA SER A 203 8.79 -10.06 20.19
C SER A 203 7.81 -8.90 20.04
N ARG A 204 6.55 -9.10 20.43
CA ARG A 204 5.54 -8.04 20.37
C ARG A 204 6.00 -6.76 21.09
N LYS A 205 6.72 -6.88 22.20
CA LYS A 205 7.30 -5.73 22.92
C LYS A 205 8.27 -4.95 22.01
N HIS A 206 9.28 -5.62 21.45
CA HIS A 206 10.30 -4.96 20.62
C HIS A 206 9.72 -4.38 19.35
N PHE A 207 8.84 -5.13 18.67
CA PHE A 207 8.15 -4.64 17.48
C PHE A 207 7.33 -3.39 17.78
N MET A 208 6.53 -3.39 18.86
CA MET A 208 5.73 -2.22 19.24
C MET A 208 6.58 -1.00 19.62
N THR A 209 7.73 -1.21 20.25
CA THR A 209 8.68 -0.12 20.56
C THR A 209 9.21 0.51 19.27
N LEU A 210 9.70 -0.31 18.33
CA LEU A 210 10.24 0.17 17.06
C LEU A 210 9.18 0.88 16.23
N ILE A 211 8.02 0.26 16.07
CA ILE A 211 7.02 0.78 15.13
C ILE A 211 6.42 2.09 15.60
N LYS A 212 6.24 2.28 16.91
CA LYS A 212 5.77 3.55 17.48
C LYS A 212 6.82 4.65 17.32
N ALA A 213 8.09 4.35 17.59
CA ALA A 213 9.17 5.32 17.40
C ALA A 213 9.25 5.78 15.94
N ILE A 214 9.18 4.84 14.99
CA ILE A 214 9.18 5.15 13.55
C ILE A 214 7.95 5.98 13.17
N GLU A 215 6.77 5.58 13.65
CA GLU A 215 5.52 6.27 13.38
C GLU A 215 5.52 7.71 13.93
N ASP A 216 6.03 7.91 15.15
CA ASP A 216 6.15 9.22 15.80
C ASP A 216 7.12 10.13 15.06
N GLU A 217 8.33 9.66 14.78
CA GLU A 217 9.34 10.46 14.08
C GLU A 217 8.91 10.76 12.63
N ALA A 218 8.38 9.79 11.90
CA ALA A 218 7.91 10.00 10.53
C ALA A 218 6.75 11.01 10.46
N PHE A 219 5.86 11.01 11.46
CA PHE A 219 4.81 12.02 11.57
C PHE A 219 5.41 13.41 11.79
N LEU A 220 6.32 13.56 12.75
CA LEU A 220 6.93 14.85 13.10
C LEU A 220 7.79 15.42 11.95
N GLU A 221 8.50 14.58 11.21
CA GLU A 221 9.24 15.02 10.01
C GLU A 221 8.30 15.44 8.88
N MET A 222 7.23 14.68 8.63
CA MET A 222 6.28 15.01 7.58
C MET A 222 5.48 16.27 7.90
N GLU A 223 5.10 16.49 9.17
CA GLU A 223 4.36 17.68 9.59
C GLU A 223 5.11 18.98 9.29
N LYS A 224 6.46 18.96 9.34
CA LYS A 224 7.30 20.10 8.96
C LYS A 224 7.29 20.39 7.46
N ILE A 225 7.01 19.39 6.64
CA ILE A 225 7.02 19.47 5.18
C ILE A 225 5.60 19.78 4.67
N ASP A 226 4.63 18.94 5.03
CA ASP A 226 3.23 19.07 4.63
C ASP A 226 2.32 18.36 5.64
N LYS A 227 1.41 19.14 6.23
CA LYS A 227 0.46 18.65 7.25
C LYS A 227 -0.50 17.58 6.70
N GLY A 228 -0.96 17.72 5.46
CA GLY A 228 -1.90 16.77 4.86
C GLY A 228 -1.25 15.39 4.66
N TYR A 229 0.01 15.36 4.23
CA TYR A 229 0.76 14.10 4.12
C TYR A 229 1.12 13.50 5.48
N ALA A 230 1.31 14.32 6.51
CA ALA A 230 1.57 13.84 7.87
C ALA A 230 0.40 13.03 8.43
N GLU A 231 -0.83 13.47 8.15
CA GLU A 231 -2.06 12.78 8.56
C GLU A 231 -2.20 11.37 7.95
N LEU A 232 -1.49 11.07 6.86
CA LEU A 232 -1.45 9.74 6.25
C LEU A 232 -0.49 8.76 6.94
N VAL A 233 0.50 9.24 7.71
CA VAL A 233 1.52 8.39 8.34
C VAL A 233 0.88 7.39 9.30
N ARG A 234 0.01 7.86 10.20
CA ARG A 234 -0.61 7.01 11.23
C ARG A 234 -1.48 5.90 10.63
N PRO A 235 -2.42 6.19 9.70
CA PRO A 235 -3.18 5.12 9.03
C PRO A 235 -2.26 4.11 8.32
N ILE A 236 -1.23 4.57 7.60
CA ILE A 236 -0.28 3.68 6.92
C ILE A 236 0.45 2.78 7.91
N MET A 237 0.84 3.28 9.09
CA MET A 237 1.60 2.52 10.08
C MET A 237 0.73 1.56 10.90
N LYS A 238 -0.51 1.95 11.25
CA LYS A 238 -1.49 1.14 11.98
C LYS A 238 -1.68 -0.25 11.41
N GLN A 239 -1.64 -0.33 10.08
CA GLN A 239 -1.80 -1.57 9.36
C GLN A 239 -0.88 -2.69 9.91
N PHE A 240 0.32 -2.38 10.37
CA PHE A 240 1.28 -3.40 10.79
C PHE A 240 1.10 -3.87 12.24
N TYR A 241 0.27 -3.22 13.05
CA TYR A 241 0.18 -3.51 14.48
C TYR A 241 -1.22 -3.59 15.09
N GLU A 242 -2.27 -3.13 14.41
CA GLU A 242 -3.66 -3.43 14.78
C GLU A 242 -4.08 -4.83 14.30
#